data_AF-A0AAU8HVM4-F1
#
_entry.id   AF-A0AAU8HVM4-F1
#
_cell.length_a   1.000
_cell.length_b   1.000
_cell.length_c   1.000
_cell.angle_alpha   90.00
_cell.angle_beta   90.00
_cell.angle_gamma   90.00
#
_symmetry.space_group_name_H-M   'P 1'
#
loop_
_entity.id
_entity.type
_entity.pdbx_description
1 polymer ?
#
loop_
_entity_poly.entity_id
_entity_poly.type
_entity_poly.pdbx_seq_one_letter_code
_entity_poly.pdbx_strand_id
1 'polypeptide(L)' 'MVLEKIKKIIEEQLDIEEEITKETSFEDMGVDSLDIFQLVVELEETFEIEIDDSEAASMKTVGDAVDFVEKKTK' A
#
# COMPACT_ATOMS: atom_id res chain seq x y z
N MET A 1 10.36 5.49 -8.05
CA MET A 1 9.77 6.69 -7.44
C MET A 1 8.46 6.41 -6.71
N VAL A 2 7.38 5.93 -7.36
CA VAL A 2 6.12 5.60 -6.65
C VAL A 2 6.33 4.44 -5.66
N LEU A 3 6.91 3.33 -6.11
CA LEU A 3 7.23 2.18 -5.25
C LEU A 3 8.09 2.55 -4.03
N GLU A 4 9.06 3.45 -4.17
CA GLU A 4 9.93 3.87 -3.06
C GLU A 4 9.18 4.69 -2.02
N LYS A 5 8.29 5.59 -2.44
CA LYS A 5 7.41 6.32 -1.52
C LYS A 5 6.47 5.37 -0.78
N ILE A 6 5.82 4.46 -1.51
CA ILE A 6 4.88 3.50 -0.93
C ILE A 6 5.60 2.58 0.05
N LYS A 7 6.78 2.06 -0.31
CA LYS A 7 7.65 1.34 0.61
C LYS A 7 7.85 2.12 1.90
N LYS A 8 8.24 3.39 1.79
CA LYS A 8 8.54 4.22 2.94
C LYS A 8 7.34 4.43 3.85
N ILE A 9 6.15 4.67 3.28
CA ILE A 9 4.90 4.79 4.02
C ILE A 9 4.58 3.48 4.74
N ILE A 10 4.76 2.34 4.07
CA ILE A 10 4.55 1.01 4.66
C ILE A 10 5.55 0.75 5.80
N GLU A 11 6.83 1.06 5.59
CA GLU A 11 7.88 0.93 6.62
C GLU A 11 7.58 1.82 7.83
N GLU A 12 7.09 3.06 7.63
CA GLU A 12 6.75 4.00 8.70
C GLU A 12 5.44 3.67 9.42
N GLN A 13 4.39 3.22 8.70
CA GLN A 13 3.10 2.86 9.31
C GLN A 13 3.14 1.50 9.99
N LEU A 14 3.76 0.51 9.35
CA LEU A 14 3.67 -0.89 9.76
C LEU A 14 4.89 -1.34 10.57
N ASP A 15 5.86 -0.46 10.79
CA ASP A 15 7.11 -0.72 11.53
C ASP A 15 7.89 -1.93 10.96
N ILE A 16 7.88 -2.04 9.62
CA ILE A 16 8.51 -3.16 8.91
C ILE A 16 9.90 -2.74 8.47
N GLU A 17 10.94 -3.35 9.06
CA GLU A 17 12.34 -3.15 8.68
C GLU A 17 12.84 -4.15 7.62
N GLU A 18 11.99 -5.12 7.22
CA GLU A 18 12.36 -6.16 6.26
C GLU A 18 12.25 -5.72 4.79
N GLU A 19 12.91 -6.45 3.89
CA GLU A 19 12.89 -6.14 2.47
C GLU A 19 11.49 -6.36 1.89
N ILE A 20 10.75 -5.26 1.73
CA ILE A 20 9.44 -5.32 1.09
C ILE A 20 9.62 -5.62 -0.41
N THR A 21 8.94 -6.65 -0.89
CA THR A 21 8.93 -6.99 -2.32
C THR A 21 7.51 -6.85 -2.87
N LYS A 22 7.37 -6.82 -4.19
CA LYS A 22 6.03 -6.80 -4.82
C LYS A 22 5.21 -8.07 -4.51
N GLU A 23 5.89 -9.18 -4.21
CA GLU A 23 5.27 -10.47 -3.90
C GLU A 23 4.90 -10.58 -2.41
N THR A 24 5.34 -9.65 -1.57
CA THR A 24 5.04 -9.63 -0.15
C THR A 24 3.55 -9.33 0.06
N SER A 25 2.86 -10.26 0.71
CA SER A 25 1.47 -10.10 1.14
C SER A 25 1.39 -9.28 2.43
N PHE A 26 0.42 -8.38 2.53
CA PHE A 26 0.13 -7.67 3.77
C PHE A 26 -0.24 -8.66 4.90
N GLU A 27 -0.98 -9.73 4.58
CA GLU A 27 -1.33 -10.76 5.55
C GLU A 27 -0.09 -11.49 6.11
N ASP A 28 0.93 -11.75 5.28
CA ASP A 28 2.17 -12.40 5.72
C ASP A 28 3.03 -11.49 6.61
N MET A 29 2.90 -10.18 6.43
CA MET A 29 3.54 -9.16 7.27
C MET A 29 2.82 -8.97 8.62
N GLY A 30 1.70 -9.66 8.83
CA GLY A 30 0.87 -9.47 10.03
C GLY A 30 0.10 -8.17 10.03
N VAL A 31 -0.10 -7.56 8.85
CA VAL A 31 -0.85 -6.32 8.67
C VAL A 31 -2.33 -6.66 8.72
N ASP A 32 -3.06 -5.97 9.59
CA ASP A 32 -4.49 -6.21 9.76
C ASP A 32 -5.31 -5.35 8.81
N SER A 33 -6.62 -5.63 8.67
CA SER A 33 -7.48 -4.87 7.75
C SER A 33 -7.57 -3.37 8.11
N LEU A 34 -7.36 -3.02 9.38
CA LEU A 34 -7.31 -1.62 9.84
C LEU A 34 -6.07 -0.89 9.36
N ASP A 35 -4.94 -1.59 9.30
CA ASP A 35 -3.67 -1.04 8.82
C ASP A 35 -3.73 -0.85 7.31
N ILE A 36 -4.32 -1.81 6.57
CA ILE A 36 -4.59 -1.64 5.13
C ILE A 36 -5.48 -0.42 4.89
N PHE A 37 -6.52 -0.24 5.70
CA PHE A 37 -7.41 0.92 5.58
C PHE A 37 -6.65 2.25 5.80
N GLN A 38 -5.80 2.33 6.84
CA GLN A 38 -4.97 3.50 7.09
C GLN A 38 -3.95 3.75 5.97
N LEU A 39 -3.33 2.69 5.46
CA LEU A 39 -2.40 2.77 4.34
C LEU A 39 -3.11 3.33 3.10
N VAL A 40 -4.28 2.81 2.76
CA VAL A 40 -5.08 3.29 1.62
C VAL A 40 -5.38 4.78 1.75
N VAL A 41 -5.88 5.22 2.90
CA VAL A 41 -6.18 6.64 3.15
C VAL A 41 -4.93 7.51 3.00
N GLU A 42 -3.79 7.09 3.53
CA GLU A 42 -2.55 7.85 3.44
C GLU A 42 -1.99 7.87 2.01
N LEU A 43 -2.19 6.80 1.24
CA LEU A 43 -1.87 6.77 -0.20
C LEU A 43 -2.78 7.71 -0.99
N GLU A 44 -4.08 7.72 -0.71
CA GLU A 44 -5.05 8.66 -1.31
C GLU A 44 -4.65 10.12 -1.08
N GLU A 45 -4.35 10.49 0.17
CA GLU A 45 -3.93 11.85 0.52
C GLU A 45 -2.55 12.21 -0.06
N THR A 46 -1.57 11.29 0.01
CA THR A 46 -0.19 11.55 -0.44
C THR A 46 -0.08 11.70 -1.95
N PHE A 47 -0.88 10.93 -2.69
CA PHE A 47 -0.83 10.89 -4.15
C PHE A 47 -2.02 11.62 -4.81
N GLU A 48 -2.93 12.19 -4.02
CA GLU A 48 -4.17 12.84 -4.47
C GLU A 48 -4.98 11.92 -5.40
N ILE A 49 -5.14 10.65 -4.99
CA ILE A 49 -5.89 9.62 -5.71
C ILE A 49 -7.12 9.16 -4.92
N GLU A 50 -8.05 8.49 -5.59
CA GLU A 50 -9.15 7.75 -4.96
C GLU A 50 -8.99 6.25 -5.25
N ILE A 51 -9.07 5.44 -4.19
CA ILE A 51 -9.04 3.98 -4.19
C ILE A 51 -10.39 3.51 -3.65
N ASP A 52 -11.21 2.94 -4.52
CA ASP A 52 -12.51 2.42 -4.11
C ASP A 52 -12.37 1.22 -3.15
N ASP A 53 -13.38 0.96 -2.31
CA ASP A 53 -13.43 -0.21 -1.42
C ASP A 53 -13.16 -1.53 -2.17
N SER A 54 -13.57 -1.64 -3.42
CA SER A 54 -13.31 -2.83 -4.25
C SER A 54 -11.84 -2.96 -4.66
N GLU A 55 -11.16 -1.85 -4.93
CA GLU A 55 -9.72 -1.81 -5.21
C GLU A 55 -8.93 -2.12 -3.93
N ALA A 56 -9.27 -1.46 -2.82
CA ALA A 56 -8.70 -1.71 -1.50
C ALA A 56 -8.90 -3.18 -1.05
N ALA A 57 -10.08 -3.76 -1.24
CA ALA A 57 -10.34 -5.17 -0.90
C ALA A 57 -9.57 -6.15 -1.79
N SER A 58 -9.18 -5.74 -3.00
CA SER A 58 -8.34 -6.53 -3.89
C SER A 58 -6.84 -6.31 -3.66
N MET A 59 -6.47 -5.33 -2.85
CA MET A 59 -5.10 -5.00 -2.48
C MET A 59 -4.60 -6.00 -1.43
N LYS A 60 -3.91 -7.05 -1.88
CA LYS A 60 -3.40 -8.11 -1.00
C LYS A 60 -1.89 -8.06 -0.83
N THR A 61 -1.20 -7.55 -1.84
CA THR A 61 0.25 -7.45 -1.87
C THR A 61 0.70 -6.01 -2.02
N VAL A 62 1.94 -5.76 -1.62
CA VAL A 62 2.56 -4.44 -1.85
C VAL A 62 2.65 -4.13 -3.34
N GLY A 63 2.80 -5.16 -4.19
CA GLY A 63 2.71 -5.02 -5.64
C GLY A 63 1.39 -4.40 -6.09
N ASP A 64 0.27 -4.88 -5.55
CA ASP A 64 -1.06 -4.36 -5.87
C ASP A 64 -1.19 -2.89 -5.48
N ALA A 65 -0.78 -2.53 -4.25
CA ALA A 65 -0.81 -1.14 -3.76
C ALA A 65 -0.03 -0.20 -4.69
N VAL A 66 1.18 -0.62 -5.10
CA VAL A 66 2.00 0.14 -6.04
C VAL A 66 1.31 0.27 -7.39
N ASP A 67 0.77 -0.81 -7.93
CA ASP A 67 0.11 -0.78 -9.23
C ASP A 67 -1.15 0.10 -9.22
N PHE A 68 -1.93 0.11 -8.12
CA PHE A 68 -3.08 1.01 -7.97
C PHE A 68 -2.67 2.48 -8.02
N VAL A 69 -1.68 2.86 -7.21
CA VAL A 69 -1.17 4.23 -7.18
C VAL A 69 -0.54 4.60 -8.53
N GLU A 70 0.32 3.74 -9.10
CA GLU A 70 0.94 4.00 -10.39
C GLU A 70 -0.09 4.12 -11.53
N LYS A 71 -1.22 3.43 -11.45
CA LYS A 71 -2.29 3.51 -12.46
C LYS A 71 -3.12 4.78 -12.34
N LYS A 72 -3.30 5.31 -11.13
CA LYS A 72 -4.09 6.53 -10.86
C LYS A 72 -3.27 7.81 -10.98
N THR A 73 -1.97 7.75 -10.75
CA THR A 73 -1.04 8.90 -10.82
C THR A 73 -0.39 9.11 -12.21
N LYS A 74 -0.77 8.31 -13.20
CA LYS A 74 -0.24 8.34 -14.58
C LYS A 74 -1.05 9.23 -15.51
#